data_AF-B3XQ82-F1
#
_entry.id   AF-B3XQ82-F1
#
_cell.length_a   1.000
_cell.length_b   1.000
_cell.length_c   1.000
_cell.angle_alpha   90.00
_cell.angle_beta   90.00
_cell.angle_gamma   90.00
#
_symmetry.space_group_name_H-M   'P 1'
#
loop_
_entity.id
_entity.type
_entity.pdbx_description
1 polymer ?
#
loop_
_entity_poly.entity_id
_entity_poly.type
_entity_poly.pdbx_seq_one_letter_code
_entity_poly.pdbx_strand_id
1 'polypeptide(L)'
;MKKWTKWLLLSLLAIMIIGGGWYTVNHFTNLTSNSSKVVKPKYVEKKNVKLVALGDSLTHGQGDETNNGGYVGVIKGKIEHRYHQTKVTTVNYGVTGDRSDQILDRLNQQSQLRSDLRSADVITMTVGGNDLMQILEKNVMGSERQVTNSVKSGEKTYQQKLIKLFDAVRKENPKAPIFVMSIYNPFYTYFPDVTIINKSINQWNQTTQDTMNNYKSMYFVNINKLMSYGQYQTKSQQQQLIKEEEKANQGQVSQKRVIEIMNHKDKNLNKYISTEDNFHPNHTGYVKIADQLFKVMQKHDSWEFTRR
;
A
#
# COMPACT_ATOMS: atom_id res chain seq x y z
N MET A 1 44.28 -77.86 -13.26
CA MET A 1 43.28 -76.86 -13.71
C MET A 1 43.89 -76.02 -14.83
N LYS A 2 43.24 -76.01 -15.99
CA LYS A 2 43.85 -75.77 -17.31
C LYS A 2 44.26 -74.30 -17.54
N LYS A 3 45.46 -74.06 -18.10
CA LYS A 3 46.06 -72.74 -18.41
C LYS A 3 45.14 -71.76 -19.17
N TRP A 4 44.10 -72.25 -19.84
CA TRP A 4 43.10 -71.44 -20.54
C TRP A 4 42.21 -70.58 -19.64
N THR A 5 41.97 -70.96 -18.38
CA THR A 5 41.12 -70.16 -17.48
C THR A 5 41.78 -68.83 -17.06
N LYS A 6 43.12 -68.77 -17.02
CA LYS A 6 43.86 -67.51 -16.75
C LYS A 6 43.74 -66.50 -17.90
N TRP A 7 43.78 -66.97 -19.15
CA TRP A 7 43.62 -66.11 -20.32
C TRP A 7 42.20 -65.58 -20.48
N LEU A 8 41.19 -66.38 -20.10
CA LEU A 8 39.78 -65.99 -20.10
C LEU A 8 39.46 -64.95 -19.01
N LEU A 9 40.11 -65.05 -17.84
CA LEU A 9 39.99 -64.04 -16.78
C LEU A 9 40.69 -62.72 -17.16
N LEU A 10 41.86 -62.78 -17.81
CA LEU A 10 42.58 -61.58 -18.27
C LEU A 10 41.83 -60.85 -19.39
N SER A 11 41.20 -61.58 -20.32
CA SER A 11 40.39 -60.95 -21.37
C SER A 11 39.10 -60.32 -20.82
N LEU A 12 38.44 -60.95 -19.86
CA LEU A 12 37.28 -60.37 -19.17
C LEU A 12 37.64 -59.11 -18.38
N LEU A 13 38.81 -59.09 -17.72
CA LEU A 13 39.29 -57.91 -17.00
C LEU A 13 39.60 -56.75 -17.96
N ALA A 14 40.21 -57.03 -19.10
CA ALA A 14 40.49 -56.04 -20.13
C ALA A 14 39.20 -55.44 -20.73
N ILE A 15 38.17 -56.28 -20.98
CA ILE A 15 36.87 -55.82 -21.47
C ILE A 15 36.16 -54.94 -20.41
N MET A 16 36.25 -55.27 -19.12
CA MET A 16 35.69 -54.41 -18.06
C MET A 16 36.41 -53.06 -17.94
N ILE A 17 37.73 -53.02 -18.09
CA ILE A 17 38.50 -51.77 -18.03
C ILE A 17 38.21 -50.89 -19.26
N ILE A 18 38.10 -51.49 -20.45
CA ILE A 18 37.79 -50.75 -21.69
C ILE A 18 36.32 -50.30 -21.69
N GLY A 19 35.38 -51.15 -21.27
CA GLY A 19 33.96 -50.81 -21.17
C GLY A 19 33.68 -49.76 -20.09
N GLY A 20 34.30 -49.89 -18.92
CA GLY A 20 34.21 -48.91 -17.83
C GLY A 20 34.88 -47.58 -18.19
N GLY A 21 36.04 -47.61 -18.86
CA GLY A 21 36.72 -46.42 -19.36
C GLY A 21 35.93 -45.70 -20.46
N TRP A 22 35.33 -46.43 -21.39
CA TRP A 22 34.49 -45.84 -22.44
C TRP A 22 33.18 -45.27 -21.87
N TYR A 23 32.52 -45.98 -20.96
CA TYR A 23 31.31 -45.49 -20.29
C TYR A 23 31.60 -44.24 -19.45
N THR A 24 32.67 -44.23 -18.66
CA THR A 24 33.03 -43.06 -17.85
C THR A 24 33.43 -41.86 -18.70
N VAL A 25 34.22 -42.04 -19.77
CA VAL A 25 34.58 -40.94 -20.69
C VAL A 25 33.35 -40.42 -21.43
N ASN A 26 32.47 -41.26 -21.97
CA ASN A 26 31.25 -40.80 -22.64
C ASN A 26 30.21 -40.18 -21.68
N HIS A 27 30.15 -40.60 -20.41
CA HIS A 27 29.27 -39.95 -19.43
C HIS A 27 29.85 -38.63 -18.90
N PHE A 28 31.18 -38.50 -18.78
CA PHE A 28 31.84 -37.25 -18.35
C PHE A 28 31.88 -36.20 -19.47
N THR A 29 32.10 -36.59 -20.73
CA THR A 29 32.12 -35.63 -21.86
C THR A 29 30.73 -35.08 -22.19
N ASN A 30 29.66 -35.83 -21.90
CA ASN A 30 28.28 -35.36 -22.01
C ASN A 30 27.84 -34.42 -20.86
N LEU A 31 28.62 -34.30 -19.78
CA LEU A 31 28.35 -33.38 -18.67
C LEU A 31 29.01 -32.00 -18.83
N THR A 32 29.95 -31.83 -19.77
CA THR A 32 30.72 -30.57 -19.93
C THR A 32 30.35 -29.71 -21.15
N SER A 33 29.28 -30.02 -21.88
CA SER A 33 28.85 -29.23 -23.06
C SER A 33 27.45 -28.60 -22.93
N ASN A 34 27.02 -28.26 -21.71
CA ASN A 34 25.96 -27.27 -21.52
C ASN A 34 26.57 -25.98 -20.97
N SER A 35 27.29 -25.26 -21.84
CA SER A 35 27.36 -23.80 -21.73
C SER A 35 25.94 -23.29 -21.91
N SER A 36 25.19 -23.22 -20.80
CA SER A 36 23.96 -22.46 -20.74
C SER A 36 24.33 -21.05 -21.17
N LYS A 37 24.00 -20.68 -22.42
CA LYS A 37 24.04 -19.29 -22.85
C LYS A 37 23.32 -18.51 -21.75
N VAL A 38 24.07 -17.69 -21.00
CA VAL A 38 23.50 -16.85 -19.96
C VAL A 38 22.52 -15.93 -20.66
N VAL A 39 21.24 -16.31 -20.65
CA VAL A 39 20.15 -15.48 -21.17
C VAL A 39 20.11 -14.29 -20.23
N LYS A 40 20.77 -13.21 -20.63
CA LYS A 40 20.75 -11.95 -19.90
C LYS A 40 19.28 -11.57 -19.72
N PRO A 41 18.81 -11.33 -18.48
CA PRO A 41 17.42 -10.98 -18.27
C PRO A 41 17.09 -9.72 -19.07
N LYS A 42 15.94 -9.74 -19.74
CA LYS A 42 15.44 -8.64 -20.60
C LYS A 42 15.19 -7.35 -19.80
N TYR A 43 15.08 -7.48 -18.48
CA TYR A 43 14.81 -6.43 -17.52
C TYR A 43 15.78 -6.54 -16.35
N VAL A 44 16.19 -5.39 -15.81
CA VAL A 44 17.07 -5.28 -14.63
C VAL A 44 16.47 -4.30 -13.64
N GLU A 45 16.76 -4.48 -12.34
CA GLU A 45 16.37 -3.54 -11.29
C GLU A 45 16.85 -2.13 -11.64
N LYS A 46 15.98 -1.13 -11.48
CA LYS A 46 16.39 0.27 -11.59
C LYS A 46 17.32 0.62 -10.44
N LYS A 47 18.51 1.14 -10.75
CA LYS A 47 19.47 1.57 -9.73
C LYS A 47 18.95 2.70 -8.84
N ASN A 48 18.13 3.58 -9.39
CA ASN A 48 17.54 4.69 -8.67
C ASN A 48 16.04 4.74 -8.95
N VAL A 49 15.25 4.91 -7.89
CA VAL A 49 13.81 5.11 -7.97
C VAL A 49 13.46 6.38 -7.21
N LYS A 50 12.76 7.31 -7.88
CA LYS A 50 12.19 8.50 -7.23
C LYS A 50 10.70 8.29 -6.93
N LEU A 51 10.38 8.21 -5.64
CA LEU A 51 9.01 8.14 -5.14
C LEU A 51 8.55 9.52 -4.69
N VAL A 52 7.48 10.03 -5.29
CA VAL A 52 6.85 11.29 -4.89
C VAL A 52 5.51 10.98 -4.23
N ALA A 53 5.37 11.35 -2.96
CA ALA A 53 4.14 11.18 -2.21
C ALA A 53 3.38 12.50 -2.18
N LEU A 54 2.12 12.51 -2.60
CA LEU A 54 1.26 13.70 -2.66
C LEU A 54 -0.02 13.45 -1.89
N GLY A 55 -0.35 14.27 -0.89
CA GLY A 55 -1.61 14.09 -0.21
C GLY A 55 -1.82 14.92 1.03
N ASP A 56 -2.61 14.34 1.93
CA ASP A 56 -3.04 14.90 3.21
C ASP A 56 -2.15 14.46 4.39
N SER A 57 -2.72 14.38 5.60
CA SER A 57 -2.03 14.03 6.85
C SER A 57 -1.42 12.62 6.84
N LEU A 58 -2.02 11.67 6.12
CA LEU A 58 -1.46 10.32 6.01
C LEU A 58 -0.15 10.33 5.22
N THR A 59 -0.09 11.17 4.18
CA THR A 59 1.14 11.39 3.43
C THR A 59 2.14 12.20 4.25
N HIS A 60 1.68 13.18 5.03
CA HIS A 60 2.54 13.95 5.93
C HIS A 60 3.23 13.05 6.98
N GLY A 61 2.52 12.02 7.46
CA GLY A 61 2.98 11.15 8.54
C GLY A 61 2.50 11.61 9.92
N GLN A 62 1.39 12.35 10.00
CA GLN A 62 0.80 12.78 11.26
C GLN A 62 0.57 11.56 12.18
N GLY A 63 0.95 11.66 13.45
CA GLY A 63 0.81 10.59 14.44
C GLY A 63 1.95 9.56 14.44
N ASP A 64 2.90 9.62 13.50
CA ASP A 64 4.10 8.78 13.51
C ASP A 64 5.11 9.27 14.57
N GLU A 65 5.15 8.59 15.70
CA GLU A 65 6.04 8.91 16.82
C GLU A 65 7.53 8.83 16.47
N THR A 66 7.89 8.16 15.37
CA THR A 66 9.29 8.03 14.93
C THR A 66 9.79 9.22 14.12
N ASN A 67 8.90 10.14 13.72
CA ASN A 67 9.20 11.25 12.81
C ASN A 67 9.86 10.80 11.49
N ASN A 68 9.55 9.58 11.03
CA ASN A 68 10.12 9.00 9.81
C ASN A 68 9.25 9.30 8.57
N GLY A 69 8.32 10.26 8.65
CA GLY A 69 7.42 10.62 7.54
C GLY A 69 6.35 9.56 7.24
N GLY A 70 5.91 8.82 8.26
CA GLY A 70 4.82 7.86 8.15
C GLY A 70 5.08 6.74 7.13
N TYR A 71 4.09 6.41 6.30
CA TYR A 71 4.24 5.32 5.33
C TYR A 71 5.32 5.61 4.28
N VAL A 72 5.65 6.89 4.02
CA VAL A 72 6.61 7.31 2.99
C VAL A 72 8.04 6.92 3.38
N GLY A 73 8.42 7.09 4.65
CA GLY A 73 9.73 6.61 5.12
C GLY A 73 9.78 5.10 5.25
N VAL A 74 8.69 4.46 5.69
CA VAL A 74 8.64 3.01 5.83
C VAL A 74 8.73 2.29 4.47
N ILE A 75 7.99 2.77 3.45
CA ILE A 75 7.99 2.13 2.13
C ILE A 75 9.36 2.21 1.46
N LYS A 76 10.11 3.31 1.67
CA LYS A 76 11.49 3.45 1.21
C LYS A 76 12.35 2.27 1.67
N GLY A 77 12.37 2.02 2.99
CA GLY A 77 13.16 0.92 3.56
C GLY A 77 12.71 -0.45 3.06
N LYS A 78 11.40 -0.66 2.85
CA LYS A 78 10.87 -1.92 2.29
C LYS A 78 11.36 -2.18 0.87
N ILE A 79 11.35 -1.16 0.01
CA ILE A 79 11.82 -1.27 -1.37
C ILE A 79 13.33 -1.55 -1.39
N GLU A 80 14.14 -0.76 -0.68
CA GLU A 80 15.61 -0.94 -0.63
C GLU A 80 16.01 -2.29 0.00
N HIS A 81 15.23 -2.79 0.97
CA HIS A 81 15.44 -4.12 1.54
C HIS A 81 15.11 -5.25 0.55
N ARG A 82 14.07 -5.10 -0.28
CA ARG A 82 13.68 -6.13 -1.25
C ARG A 82 14.52 -6.12 -2.53
N TYR A 83 15.02 -4.96 -2.92
CA TYR A 83 15.75 -4.70 -4.17
C TYR A 83 17.11 -4.09 -3.86
N HIS A 84 18.07 -4.94 -3.53
CA HIS A 84 19.37 -4.53 -2.99
C HIS A 84 20.22 -3.66 -3.93
N GLN A 85 19.90 -3.62 -5.23
CA GLN A 85 20.59 -2.77 -6.21
C GLN A 85 19.88 -1.43 -6.43
N THR A 86 18.72 -1.23 -5.80
CA THR A 86 17.86 -0.06 -5.95
C THR A 86 18.07 0.89 -4.77
N LYS A 87 18.40 2.14 -5.08
CA LYS A 87 18.36 3.26 -4.13
C LYS A 87 17.08 4.04 -4.32
N VAL A 88 16.38 4.35 -3.24
CA VAL A 88 15.11 5.08 -3.28
C VAL A 88 15.30 6.49 -2.72
N THR A 89 14.83 7.46 -3.49
CA THR A 89 14.68 8.85 -3.04
C THR A 89 13.19 9.14 -2.87
N THR A 90 12.83 9.76 -1.74
CA THR A 90 11.45 10.13 -1.45
C THR A 90 11.31 11.64 -1.41
N VAL A 91 10.20 12.15 -1.95
CA VAL A 91 9.78 13.55 -1.76
C VAL A 91 8.35 13.54 -1.21
N ASN A 92 8.14 14.18 -0.08
CA ASN A 92 6.87 14.17 0.64
C ASN A 92 6.15 15.52 0.51
N TYR A 93 5.01 15.53 -0.17
CA TYR A 93 4.12 16.67 -0.35
C TYR A 93 2.79 16.47 0.42
N GLY A 94 2.87 15.85 1.60
CA GLY A 94 1.76 15.69 2.54
C GLY A 94 1.55 16.93 3.39
N VAL A 95 0.29 17.40 3.47
CA VAL A 95 -0.12 18.52 4.32
C VAL A 95 -1.33 18.10 5.15
N THR A 96 -1.23 18.20 6.47
CA THR A 96 -2.33 17.82 7.37
C THR A 96 -3.59 18.66 7.11
N GLY A 97 -4.74 18.00 7.06
CA GLY A 97 -6.05 18.64 6.86
C GLY A 97 -6.42 18.98 5.42
N ASP A 98 -5.53 18.75 4.45
CA ASP A 98 -5.79 19.06 3.04
C ASP A 98 -6.96 18.23 2.47
N ARG A 99 -7.88 18.94 1.81
CA ARG A 99 -8.88 18.35 0.92
C ARG A 99 -8.37 18.24 -0.52
N SER A 100 -9.11 17.52 -1.35
CA SER A 100 -8.80 17.32 -2.78
C SER A 100 -8.57 18.63 -3.57
N ASP A 101 -9.31 19.70 -3.28
CA ASP A 101 -9.13 21.02 -3.89
C ASP A 101 -7.83 21.71 -3.45
N GLN A 102 -7.50 21.64 -2.17
CA GLN A 102 -6.27 22.23 -1.62
C GLN A 102 -5.00 21.52 -2.12
N ILE A 103 -5.04 20.20 -2.28
CA ILE A 103 -3.95 19.44 -2.91
C ILE A 103 -3.74 19.92 -4.36
N LEU A 104 -4.84 20.10 -5.11
CA LEU A 104 -4.79 20.63 -6.48
C LEU A 104 -4.23 22.05 -6.52
N ASP A 105 -4.64 22.93 -5.60
CA ASP A 105 -4.13 24.30 -5.51
C ASP A 105 -2.62 24.32 -5.28
N ARG A 106 -2.11 23.51 -4.35
CA ARG A 106 -0.66 23.35 -4.14
C ARG A 106 0.04 22.87 -5.39
N LEU A 107 -0.50 21.87 -6.08
CA LEU A 107 0.06 21.36 -7.33
C LEU A 107 0.13 22.46 -8.40
N ASN A 108 -0.90 23.31 -8.50
CA ASN A 108 -0.95 24.42 -9.46
C ASN A 108 -0.02 25.58 -9.09
N GLN A 109 0.26 25.80 -7.81
CA GLN A 109 1.06 26.94 -7.35
C GLN A 109 2.55 26.59 -7.20
N GLN A 110 2.88 25.39 -6.73
CA GLN A 110 4.24 24.99 -6.39
C GLN A 110 5.00 24.40 -7.59
N SER A 111 5.90 25.18 -8.18
CA SER A 111 6.73 24.76 -9.32
C SER A 111 7.61 23.54 -9.00
N GLN A 112 8.16 23.48 -7.78
CA GLN A 112 8.99 22.37 -7.33
C GLN A 112 8.20 21.05 -7.25
N LEU A 113 6.97 21.08 -6.72
CA LEU A 113 6.07 19.92 -6.69
C LEU A 113 5.83 19.37 -8.10
N ARG A 114 5.52 20.25 -9.06
CA ARG A 114 5.35 19.84 -10.47
C ARG A 114 6.64 19.26 -11.06
N SER A 115 7.79 19.87 -10.79
CA SER A 115 9.09 19.37 -11.23
C SER A 115 9.37 17.96 -10.69
N ASP A 116 9.11 17.74 -9.41
CA ASP A 116 9.30 16.43 -8.78
C ASP A 116 8.35 15.38 -9.37
N LEU A 117 7.06 15.72 -9.57
CA LEU A 117 6.10 14.84 -10.23
C LEU A 117 6.55 14.46 -11.64
N ARG A 118 7.02 15.40 -12.47
CA ARG A 118 7.52 15.12 -13.84
C ARG A 118 8.62 14.06 -13.85
N SER A 119 9.48 14.08 -12.83
CA SER A 119 10.63 13.17 -12.70
C SER A 119 10.37 11.90 -11.88
N ALA A 120 9.15 11.72 -11.36
CA ALA A 120 8.82 10.60 -10.49
C ALA A 120 8.80 9.26 -11.25
N ASP A 121 9.39 8.22 -10.64
CA ASP A 121 9.23 6.82 -11.06
C ASP A 121 7.97 6.19 -10.45
N VAL A 122 7.59 6.63 -9.25
CA VAL A 122 6.40 6.19 -8.51
C VAL A 122 5.72 7.40 -7.90
N ILE A 123 4.39 7.43 -7.94
CA ILE A 123 3.59 8.40 -7.19
C ILE A 123 2.70 7.65 -6.20
N THR A 124 2.69 8.08 -4.94
CA THR A 124 1.69 7.62 -3.95
C THR A 124 0.79 8.78 -3.58
N MET A 125 -0.49 8.50 -3.34
CA MET A 125 -1.47 9.54 -3.07
C MET A 125 -2.44 9.17 -1.95
N THR A 126 -2.70 10.12 -1.06
CA THR A 126 -3.78 10.10 -0.07
C THR A 126 -4.67 11.31 -0.29
N VAL A 127 -5.99 11.11 -0.38
CA VAL A 127 -6.96 12.17 -0.67
C VAL A 127 -8.36 11.73 -0.24
N GLY A 128 -9.23 12.70 0.06
CA GLY A 128 -10.67 12.49 0.22
C GLY A 128 -11.15 12.34 1.65
N GLY A 129 -10.25 12.06 2.60
CA GLY A 129 -10.60 11.93 4.02
C GLY A 129 -11.21 13.22 4.55
N ASN A 130 -10.51 14.34 4.34
CA ASN A 130 -10.95 15.66 4.77
C ASN A 130 -12.16 16.19 3.97
N ASP A 131 -12.33 15.77 2.71
CA ASP A 131 -13.54 16.09 1.93
C ASP A 131 -14.79 15.47 2.56
N LEU A 132 -14.70 14.18 2.94
CA LEU A 132 -15.80 13.49 3.62
C LEU A 132 -15.99 14.00 5.05
N MET A 133 -14.90 14.19 5.81
CA MET A 133 -14.99 14.65 7.20
C MET A 133 -15.69 15.99 7.32
N GLN A 134 -15.42 16.94 6.41
CA GLN A 134 -16.13 18.21 6.38
C GLN A 134 -17.65 18.04 6.23
N ILE A 135 -18.11 17.04 5.47
CA ILE A 135 -19.54 16.75 5.31
C ILE A 135 -20.09 16.14 6.60
N LEU A 136 -19.38 15.17 7.19
CA LEU A 136 -19.83 14.49 8.41
C LEU A 136 -19.91 15.47 9.60
N GLU A 137 -18.91 16.34 9.78
CA GLU A 137 -18.88 17.35 10.84
C GLU A 137 -20.06 18.32 10.75
N LYS A 138 -20.40 18.79 9.55
CA LYS A 138 -21.57 19.66 9.32
C LYS A 138 -22.91 18.98 9.64
N ASN A 139 -22.94 17.65 9.63
CA ASN A 139 -24.13 16.85 9.86
C ASN A 139 -24.07 16.08 11.19
N VAL A 140 -23.18 16.46 12.12
CA VAL A 140 -22.97 15.74 13.39
C VAL A 140 -24.23 15.69 14.28
N MET A 141 -25.12 16.67 14.16
CA MET A 141 -26.42 16.71 14.84
C MET A 141 -27.59 16.25 13.96
N GLY A 142 -27.30 15.80 12.74
CA GLY A 142 -28.30 15.35 11.78
C GLY A 142 -28.73 13.92 12.00
N SER A 143 -29.96 13.59 11.62
CA SER A 143 -30.44 12.21 11.47
C SER A 143 -29.60 11.43 10.44
N GLU A 144 -29.58 10.09 10.54
CA GLU A 144 -28.91 9.22 9.55
C GLU A 144 -29.35 9.54 8.11
N ARG A 145 -30.62 9.87 7.90
CA ARG A 145 -31.16 10.26 6.59
C ARG A 145 -30.55 11.58 6.08
N GLN A 146 -30.38 12.57 6.95
CA GLN A 146 -29.74 13.84 6.58
C GLN A 146 -28.26 13.64 6.24
N VAL A 147 -27.53 12.88 7.07
CA VAL A 147 -26.13 12.51 6.79
C VAL A 147 -26.02 11.80 5.44
N THR A 148 -26.87 10.80 5.20
CA THR A 148 -26.91 10.05 3.93
C THR A 148 -27.12 10.97 2.72
N ASN A 149 -28.08 11.88 2.80
CA ASN A 149 -28.36 12.82 1.72
C ASN A 149 -27.19 13.79 1.48
N SER A 150 -26.58 14.31 2.55
CA SER A 150 -25.43 15.21 2.47
C SER A 150 -24.21 14.53 1.86
N VAL A 151 -23.92 13.28 2.26
CA VAL A 151 -22.84 12.47 1.68
C VAL A 151 -23.09 12.21 0.18
N LYS A 152 -24.31 11.78 -0.17
CA LYS A 152 -24.68 11.54 -1.59
C LYS A 152 -24.58 12.81 -2.44
N SER A 153 -24.95 13.96 -1.89
CA SER A 153 -24.80 15.26 -2.58
C SER A 153 -23.34 15.66 -2.75
N GLY A 154 -22.53 15.48 -1.70
CA GLY A 154 -21.10 15.78 -1.71
C GLY A 154 -20.30 14.89 -2.65
N GLU A 155 -20.72 13.64 -2.86
CA GLU A 155 -20.03 12.66 -3.70
C GLU A 155 -19.79 13.17 -5.12
N LYS A 156 -20.80 13.76 -5.76
CA LYS A 156 -20.65 14.31 -7.12
C LYS A 156 -19.62 15.43 -7.17
N THR A 157 -19.59 16.29 -6.15
CA THR A 157 -18.62 17.37 -6.04
C THR A 157 -17.21 16.82 -5.83
N TYR A 158 -17.06 15.83 -4.95
CA TYR A 158 -15.80 15.16 -4.70
C TYR A 158 -15.26 14.45 -5.96
N GLN A 159 -16.10 13.72 -6.68
CA GLN A 159 -15.74 13.10 -7.95
C GLN A 159 -15.18 14.13 -8.95
N GLN A 160 -15.84 15.28 -9.09
CA GLN A 160 -15.36 16.35 -9.97
C GLN A 160 -14.01 16.93 -9.53
N LYS A 161 -13.79 17.09 -8.21
CA LYS A 161 -12.49 17.54 -7.68
C LYS A 161 -11.40 16.50 -7.93
N LEU A 162 -11.69 15.20 -7.74
CA LEU A 162 -10.77 14.12 -8.05
C LEU A 162 -10.38 14.09 -9.52
N ILE A 163 -11.33 14.23 -10.44
CA ILE A 163 -11.04 14.29 -11.88
C ILE A 163 -10.03 15.41 -12.16
N LYS A 164 -10.28 16.62 -11.65
CA LYS A 164 -9.35 17.75 -11.83
C LYS A 164 -7.97 17.48 -11.24
N LEU A 165 -7.91 16.88 -10.05
CA LEU A 165 -6.64 16.53 -9.40
C LEU A 165 -5.88 15.47 -10.20
N PHE A 166 -6.54 14.40 -10.62
CA PHE A 166 -5.93 13.31 -11.39
C PHE A 166 -5.47 13.79 -12.77
N ASP A 167 -6.27 14.61 -13.45
CA ASP A 167 -5.90 15.26 -14.71
C ASP A 167 -4.63 16.10 -14.54
N ALA A 168 -4.55 16.91 -13.48
CA ALA A 168 -3.40 17.75 -13.21
C ALA A 168 -2.14 16.92 -12.91
N VAL A 169 -2.24 15.87 -12.09
CA VAL A 169 -1.10 14.97 -11.83
C VAL A 169 -0.67 14.23 -13.09
N ARG A 170 -1.62 13.77 -13.93
CA ARG A 170 -1.33 13.08 -15.19
C ARG A 170 -0.74 14.00 -16.25
N LYS A 171 -1.09 15.29 -16.23
CA LYS A 171 -0.45 16.32 -17.06
C LYS A 171 1.02 16.48 -16.70
N GLU A 172 1.36 16.42 -15.41
CA GLU A 172 2.75 16.47 -14.96
C GLU A 172 3.49 15.16 -15.25
N ASN A 173 2.84 14.00 -15.06
CA ASN A 173 3.45 12.70 -15.32
C ASN A 173 2.46 11.70 -15.97
N PRO A 174 2.54 11.52 -17.31
CA PRO A 174 1.64 10.62 -18.03
C PRO A 174 2.00 9.14 -17.90
N LYS A 175 3.13 8.77 -17.27
CA LYS A 175 3.68 7.39 -17.32
C LYS A 175 3.78 6.70 -15.97
N ALA A 176 4.19 7.40 -14.91
CA ALA A 176 4.47 6.79 -13.62
C ALA A 176 3.20 6.12 -13.04
N PRO A 177 3.31 4.92 -12.45
CA PRO A 177 2.22 4.33 -11.71
C PRO A 177 1.85 5.21 -10.51
N ILE A 178 0.54 5.42 -10.31
CA ILE A 178 0.00 6.16 -9.16
C ILE A 178 -0.72 5.18 -8.24
N PHE A 179 -0.31 5.11 -6.98
CA PHE A 179 -0.94 4.27 -5.96
C PHE A 179 -1.80 5.16 -5.05
N VAL A 180 -3.12 5.08 -5.17
CA VAL A 180 -4.07 5.90 -4.40
C VAL A 180 -4.60 5.09 -3.24
N MET A 181 -4.41 5.58 -2.02
CA MET A 181 -4.90 4.93 -0.80
C MET A 181 -6.40 5.17 -0.61
N SER A 182 -7.10 4.15 -0.12
CA SER A 182 -8.45 4.32 0.43
C SER A 182 -8.41 5.15 1.73
N ILE A 183 -9.48 5.85 2.05
CA ILE A 183 -9.72 6.40 3.40
C ILE A 183 -10.25 5.32 4.35
N TYR A 184 -10.16 5.54 5.66
CA TYR A 184 -10.61 4.60 6.70
C TYR A 184 -11.43 5.31 7.77
N ASN A 185 -12.09 4.53 8.64
CA ASN A 185 -12.85 5.02 9.79
C ASN A 185 -11.96 4.99 11.05
N PRO A 186 -11.44 6.14 11.52
CA PRO A 186 -10.61 6.16 12.72
C PRO A 186 -11.40 5.83 13.99
N PHE A 187 -12.72 5.95 13.96
CA PHE A 187 -13.58 5.82 15.14
C PHE A 187 -14.26 4.45 15.27
N TYR A 188 -14.06 3.53 14.33
CA TYR A 188 -14.79 2.25 14.28
C TYR A 188 -14.71 1.45 15.59
N THR A 189 -13.52 1.39 16.20
CA THR A 189 -13.34 0.59 17.44
C THR A 189 -14.07 1.17 18.65
N TYR A 190 -14.44 2.44 18.61
CA TYR A 190 -15.24 3.10 19.65
C TYR A 190 -16.73 3.10 19.35
N PHE A 191 -17.11 3.15 18.07
CA PHE A 191 -18.50 3.22 17.61
C PHE A 191 -18.76 2.20 16.49
N PRO A 192 -18.62 0.89 16.77
CA PRO A 192 -18.75 -0.16 15.75
C PRO A 192 -20.18 -0.34 15.22
N ASP A 193 -21.17 0.13 15.98
CA ASP A 193 -22.61 0.13 15.72
C ASP A 193 -23.07 1.30 14.83
N VAL A 194 -22.30 2.39 14.75
CA VAL A 194 -22.57 3.54 13.86
C VAL A 194 -22.24 3.19 12.40
N THR A 195 -23.16 2.47 11.77
CA THR A 195 -22.95 1.96 10.42
C THR A 195 -22.86 3.05 9.35
N ILE A 196 -23.47 4.22 9.57
CA ILE A 196 -23.51 5.30 8.58
C ILE A 196 -22.11 5.81 8.21
N ILE A 197 -21.19 5.94 9.18
CA ILE A 197 -19.82 6.39 8.91
C ILE A 197 -19.11 5.39 7.99
N ASN A 198 -19.22 4.10 8.27
CA ASN A 198 -18.61 3.05 7.44
C ASN A 198 -19.25 2.98 6.05
N LYS A 199 -20.58 3.15 5.94
CA LYS A 199 -21.28 3.22 4.65
C LYS A 199 -20.77 4.41 3.82
N SER A 200 -20.64 5.58 4.43
CA SER A 200 -20.12 6.78 3.78
C SER A 200 -18.68 6.61 3.31
N ILE A 201 -17.81 6.03 4.14
CA ILE A 201 -16.41 5.73 3.78
C ILE A 201 -16.31 4.72 2.63
N ASN A 202 -17.12 3.65 2.68
CA ASN A 202 -17.16 2.67 1.60
C ASN A 202 -17.62 3.28 0.29
N GLN A 203 -18.66 4.12 0.33
CA GLN A 203 -19.15 4.87 -0.82
C GLN A 203 -18.07 5.81 -1.37
N TRP A 204 -17.40 6.59 -0.52
CA TRP A 204 -16.34 7.52 -0.94
C TRP A 204 -15.13 6.83 -1.57
N ASN A 205 -14.74 5.68 -1.01
CA ASN A 205 -13.71 4.82 -1.55
C ASN A 205 -14.12 4.25 -2.91
N GLN A 206 -15.38 3.83 -3.07
CA GLN A 206 -15.91 3.39 -4.35
C GLN A 206 -15.87 4.51 -5.39
N THR A 207 -16.31 5.72 -5.05
CA THR A 207 -16.22 6.90 -5.94
C THR A 207 -14.78 7.16 -6.38
N THR A 208 -13.83 7.05 -5.46
CA THR A 208 -12.40 7.22 -5.75
C THR A 208 -11.94 6.16 -6.76
N GLN A 209 -12.23 4.89 -6.49
CA GLN A 209 -11.86 3.77 -7.35
C GLN A 209 -12.52 3.87 -8.74
N ASP A 210 -13.81 4.22 -8.82
CA ASP A 210 -14.52 4.39 -10.08
C ASP A 210 -13.94 5.54 -10.92
N THR A 211 -13.55 6.63 -10.26
CA THR A 211 -12.90 7.76 -10.93
C THR A 211 -11.53 7.35 -11.49
N MET A 212 -10.75 6.57 -10.73
CA MET A 212 -9.45 6.06 -11.17
C MET A 212 -9.52 5.18 -12.41
N ASN A 213 -10.63 4.46 -12.64
CA ASN A 213 -10.79 3.57 -13.80
C ASN A 213 -10.70 4.31 -15.15
N ASN A 214 -10.88 5.63 -15.16
CA ASN A 214 -10.71 6.47 -16.35
C ASN A 214 -9.23 6.77 -16.68
N TYR A 215 -8.30 6.38 -15.81
CA TYR A 215 -6.88 6.70 -15.93
C TYR A 215 -6.03 5.44 -16.00
N LYS A 216 -5.04 5.46 -16.91
CA LYS A 216 -4.07 4.36 -17.02
C LYS A 216 -3.13 4.34 -15.82
N SER A 217 -2.67 3.15 -15.45
CA SER A 217 -1.63 2.93 -14.43
C SER A 217 -1.91 3.62 -13.09
N MET A 218 -3.18 3.65 -12.68
CA MET A 218 -3.60 4.06 -11.35
C MET A 218 -4.10 2.83 -10.60
N TYR A 219 -3.64 2.63 -9.37
CA TYR A 219 -3.87 1.41 -8.61
C TYR A 219 -4.38 1.74 -7.22
N PHE A 220 -5.53 1.16 -6.87
CA PHE A 220 -6.18 1.41 -5.59
C PHE A 220 -5.55 0.56 -4.48
N VAL A 221 -5.14 1.20 -3.40
CA VAL A 221 -4.56 0.57 -2.22
C VAL A 221 -5.59 0.59 -1.09
N ASN A 222 -6.32 -0.51 -0.94
CA ASN A 222 -7.34 -0.61 0.10
C ASN A 222 -6.71 -0.87 1.47
N ILE A 223 -6.65 0.19 2.29
CA ILE A 223 -6.25 0.17 3.70
C ILE A 223 -7.46 0.28 4.65
N ASN A 224 -8.68 0.54 4.15
CA ASN A 224 -9.86 0.82 4.95
C ASN A 224 -10.12 -0.27 6.00
N LYS A 225 -10.28 -1.52 5.57
CA LYS A 225 -10.56 -2.63 6.50
C LYS A 225 -9.45 -2.81 7.54
N LEU A 226 -8.20 -2.71 7.08
CA LEU A 226 -7.01 -2.86 7.92
C LEU A 226 -6.98 -1.81 9.02
N MET A 227 -7.17 -0.54 8.65
CA MET A 227 -7.03 0.59 9.57
C MET A 227 -8.28 0.82 10.41
N SER A 228 -9.48 0.66 9.85
CA SER A 228 -10.74 0.79 10.60
C SER A 228 -10.85 -0.28 11.69
N TYR A 229 -10.60 -1.55 11.34
CA TYR A 229 -10.80 -2.65 12.28
C TYR A 229 -9.62 -2.92 13.19
N GLY A 230 -8.43 -2.42 12.87
CA GLY A 230 -7.24 -2.60 13.70
C GLY A 230 -6.91 -4.08 13.91
N GLN A 231 -6.86 -4.50 15.18
CA GLN A 231 -6.68 -5.91 15.56
C GLN A 231 -7.96 -6.77 15.47
N TYR A 232 -9.14 -6.16 15.32
CA TYR A 232 -10.44 -6.83 15.37
C TYR A 232 -10.88 -7.34 13.99
N GLN A 233 -10.11 -8.25 13.41
CA GLN A 233 -10.25 -8.68 12.02
C GLN A 233 -11.36 -9.72 11.79
N THR A 234 -11.87 -10.37 12.85
CA THR A 234 -12.91 -11.40 12.76
C THR A 234 -14.30 -10.86 13.13
N LYS A 235 -15.36 -11.47 12.58
CA LYS A 235 -16.75 -11.10 12.92
C LYS A 235 -17.04 -11.24 14.42
N SER A 236 -16.49 -12.27 15.07
CA SER A 236 -16.68 -12.50 16.50
C SER A 236 -16.06 -11.37 17.34
N GLN A 237 -14.85 -10.94 16.99
CA GLN A 237 -14.20 -9.78 17.63
C GLN A 237 -14.99 -8.49 17.45
N GLN A 238 -15.57 -8.27 16.26
CA GLN A 238 -16.39 -7.10 15.97
C GLN A 238 -17.73 -7.13 16.72
N GLN A 239 -18.37 -8.29 16.82
CA GLN A 239 -19.57 -8.47 17.64
C GLN A 239 -19.29 -8.25 19.12
N GLN A 240 -18.10 -8.64 19.59
CA GLN A 240 -17.68 -8.37 20.96
C GLN A 240 -17.52 -6.87 21.21
N LEU A 241 -16.93 -6.13 20.28
CA LEU A 241 -16.84 -4.66 20.37
C LEU A 241 -18.21 -4.00 20.45
N ILE A 242 -19.19 -4.44 19.64
CA ILE A 242 -20.56 -3.93 19.69
C ILE A 242 -21.18 -4.16 21.06
N LYS A 243 -21.06 -5.37 21.63
CA LYS A 243 -21.58 -5.69 22.96
C LYS A 243 -20.91 -4.87 24.07
N GLU A 244 -19.63 -4.57 23.93
CA GLU A 244 -18.90 -3.72 24.88
C GLU A 244 -19.34 -2.26 24.80
N GLU A 245 -19.58 -1.76 23.59
CA GLU A 245 -20.09 -0.41 23.35
C GLU A 245 -21.53 -0.24 23.88
N GLU A 246 -22.43 -1.20 23.60
CA GLU A 246 -23.81 -1.17 24.08
C GLU A 246 -23.89 -1.10 25.61
N LYS A 247 -22.98 -1.81 26.30
CA LYS A 247 -22.86 -1.74 27.77
C LYS A 247 -22.32 -0.41 28.27
N ALA A 248 -21.42 0.22 27.52
CA ALA A 248 -20.75 1.45 27.91
C ALA A 248 -21.64 2.68 27.68
N ASN A 249 -22.39 2.73 26.58
CA ASN A 249 -23.11 3.96 26.16
C ASN A 249 -24.57 3.75 25.74
N GLN A 250 -25.16 2.55 25.98
CA GLN A 250 -26.53 2.23 25.56
C GLN A 250 -26.77 2.42 24.04
N GLY A 251 -25.73 2.34 23.21
CA GLY A 251 -25.80 2.50 21.75
C GLY A 251 -26.05 3.94 21.28
N GLN A 252 -25.74 4.96 22.11
CA GLN A 252 -25.89 6.37 21.71
C GLN A 252 -24.54 7.05 21.49
N VAL A 253 -24.31 7.47 20.24
CA VAL A 253 -23.15 8.32 19.89
C VAL A 253 -23.51 9.79 20.01
N SER A 254 -22.79 10.49 20.90
CA SER A 254 -22.90 11.94 21.07
C SER A 254 -21.61 12.64 20.67
N GLN A 255 -21.70 13.89 20.20
CA GLN A 255 -20.53 14.71 19.87
C GLN A 255 -19.58 14.84 21.08
N LYS A 256 -20.13 14.96 22.29
CA LYS A 256 -19.36 15.02 23.55
C LYS A 256 -18.50 13.76 23.72
N ARG A 257 -19.02 12.58 23.39
CA ARG A 257 -18.28 11.31 23.49
C ARG A 257 -17.18 11.21 22.45
N VAL A 258 -17.43 11.65 21.22
CA VAL A 258 -16.39 11.72 20.17
C VAL A 258 -15.23 12.62 20.63
N ILE A 259 -15.55 13.81 21.16
CA ILE A 259 -14.57 14.76 21.69
C ILE A 259 -13.79 14.17 22.86
N GLU A 260 -14.47 13.47 23.77
CA GLU A 260 -13.84 12.80 24.91
C GLU A 260 -12.82 11.75 24.45
N ILE A 261 -13.17 10.94 23.45
CA ILE A 261 -12.25 9.94 22.87
C ILE A 261 -11.06 10.64 22.21
N MET A 262 -11.28 11.69 21.41
CA MET A 262 -10.19 12.43 20.76
C MET A 262 -9.23 13.06 21.76
N ASN A 263 -9.74 13.52 22.91
CA ASN A 263 -8.93 14.13 23.96
C ASN A 263 -8.29 13.12 24.93
N HIS A 264 -8.64 11.83 24.86
CA HIS A 264 -8.14 10.81 25.78
C HIS A 264 -6.79 10.25 25.31
N LYS A 265 -5.69 10.78 25.84
CA LYS A 265 -4.34 10.53 25.30
C LYS A 265 -3.63 9.26 25.78
N ASP A 266 -4.25 8.53 26.71
CA ASP A 266 -3.57 7.43 27.40
C ASP A 266 -3.78 6.08 26.71
N LYS A 267 -4.85 5.92 25.92
CA LYS A 267 -5.18 4.63 25.30
C LYS A 267 -6.08 4.77 24.09
N ASN A 268 -5.71 4.08 23.01
CA ASN A 268 -6.58 3.83 21.85
C ASN A 268 -7.05 2.37 21.81
N LEU A 269 -8.32 2.13 21.48
CA LEU A 269 -8.84 0.77 21.29
C LEU A 269 -8.26 0.10 20.04
N ASN A 270 -7.82 0.87 19.05
CA ASN A 270 -7.13 0.39 17.87
C ASN A 270 -5.61 0.55 18.01
N LYS A 271 -4.88 -0.57 18.02
CA LYS A 271 -3.42 -0.56 18.20
C LYS A 271 -2.63 0.10 17.06
N TYR A 272 -3.29 0.44 15.96
CA TYR A 272 -2.67 1.11 14.81
C TYR A 272 -2.91 2.62 14.78
N ILE A 273 -3.66 3.17 15.73
CA ILE A 273 -4.00 4.59 15.82
C ILE A 273 -3.20 5.23 16.96
N SER A 274 -2.70 6.44 16.71
CA SER A 274 -1.96 7.24 17.68
C SER A 274 -2.87 7.62 18.83
N THR A 275 -2.34 7.55 20.06
CA THR A 275 -3.07 8.03 21.23
C THR A 275 -2.99 9.56 21.36
N GLU A 276 -2.13 10.24 20.61
CA GLU A 276 -2.00 11.70 20.70
C GLU A 276 -3.25 12.45 20.23
N ASP A 277 -3.91 11.94 19.19
CA ASP A 277 -5.11 12.51 18.59
C ASP A 277 -6.26 11.51 18.39
N ASN A 278 -6.02 10.22 18.63
CA ASN A 278 -6.97 9.12 18.45
C ASN A 278 -7.61 9.08 17.05
N PHE A 279 -6.88 9.56 16.04
CA PHE A 279 -7.38 9.73 14.68
C PHE A 279 -6.37 9.21 13.65
N HIS A 280 -5.12 9.66 13.73
CA HIS A 280 -4.10 9.31 12.75
C HIS A 280 -3.39 8.00 13.11
N PRO A 281 -2.78 7.31 12.13
CA PRO A 281 -2.00 6.12 12.43
C PRO A 281 -0.80 6.43 13.33
N ASN A 282 -0.46 5.51 14.22
CA ASN A 282 0.86 5.49 14.85
C ASN A 282 1.88 4.83 13.91
N HIS A 283 3.14 4.73 14.33
CA HIS A 283 4.20 4.07 13.56
C HIS A 283 3.81 2.65 13.15
N THR A 284 3.26 1.85 14.07
CA THR A 284 2.81 0.48 13.78
C THR A 284 1.73 0.48 12.70
N GLY A 285 0.79 1.42 12.74
CA GLY A 285 -0.21 1.63 11.70
C GLY A 285 0.41 1.99 10.35
N TYR A 286 1.37 2.93 10.32
CA TYR A 286 2.09 3.28 9.10
C TYR A 286 2.90 2.11 8.52
N VAL A 287 3.45 1.23 9.36
CA VAL A 287 4.07 -0.02 8.89
C VAL A 287 3.07 -0.91 8.17
N LYS A 288 1.84 -1.04 8.70
CA LYS A 288 0.79 -1.83 8.06
C LYS A 288 0.26 -1.20 6.77
N ILE A 289 0.15 0.13 6.71
CA ILE A 289 -0.18 0.87 5.49
C ILE A 289 0.91 0.62 4.43
N ALA A 290 2.19 0.72 4.81
CA ALA A 290 3.31 0.47 3.91
C ALA A 290 3.38 -0.99 3.44
N ASP A 291 3.06 -1.97 4.29
CA ASP A 291 2.93 -3.39 3.90
C ASP A 291 1.89 -3.57 2.78
N GLN A 292 0.71 -2.97 2.97
CA GLN A 292 -0.38 -3.08 2.01
C GLN A 292 -0.07 -2.33 0.70
N LEU A 293 0.56 -1.15 0.79
CA LEU A 293 1.07 -0.43 -0.37
C LEU A 293 2.08 -1.29 -1.14
N PHE A 294 3.09 -1.82 -0.45
CA PHE A 294 4.15 -2.58 -1.09
C PHE A 294 3.60 -3.81 -1.82
N LYS A 295 2.64 -4.51 -1.19
CA LYS A 295 1.93 -5.64 -1.81
C LYS A 295 1.25 -5.27 -3.13
N VAL A 296 0.69 -4.07 -3.25
CA VAL A 296 0.08 -3.59 -4.50
C VAL A 296 1.16 -3.15 -5.48
N MET A 297 2.21 -2.46 -5.02
CA MET A 297 3.35 -2.06 -5.85
C MET A 297 4.04 -3.25 -6.53
N GLN A 298 4.20 -4.37 -5.83
CA GLN A 298 4.80 -5.60 -6.37
C GLN A 298 3.95 -6.26 -7.46
N LYS A 299 2.65 -5.97 -7.55
CA LYS A 299 1.80 -6.45 -8.64
C LYS A 299 1.88 -5.57 -9.89
N HIS A 300 2.48 -4.40 -9.77
CA HIS A 300 2.53 -3.37 -10.79
C HIS A 300 3.96 -2.82 -10.87
N ASP A 301 4.88 -3.64 -11.36
CA ASP A 301 6.34 -3.52 -11.30
C ASP A 301 6.97 -2.60 -12.36
N SER A 302 6.17 -1.82 -13.09
CA SER A 302 6.68 -0.92 -14.15
C SER A 302 7.61 0.17 -13.62
N TRP A 303 7.58 0.43 -12.32
CA TRP A 303 8.49 1.34 -11.63
C TRP A 303 9.80 0.68 -11.21
N GLU A 304 9.81 -0.65 -11.04
CA GLU A 304 10.89 -1.45 -10.48
C GLU A 304 11.97 -1.78 -11.52
N PHE A 305 11.53 -2.12 -12.73
CA PHE A 305 12.41 -2.63 -13.77
C PHE A 305 12.60 -1.67 -14.93
N THR A 306 13.79 -1.68 -15.52
CA THR A 306 14.06 -1.07 -16.83
C THR A 306 14.53 -2.12 -17.82
N ARG A 307 14.28 -1.88 -19.11
CA ARG A 307 14.90 -2.69 -20.16
C ARG A 307 16.42 -2.51 -20.08
N ARG A 308 17.14 -3.61 -20.22
CA ARG A 308 18.60 -3.64 -20.25
C ARG A 308 19.13 -2.98 -21.52
#